data_AF-A0A9E3GMY4-F1
#
_entry.id   AF-A0A9E3GMY4-F1
#
_cell.length_a   1.000
_cell.length_b   1.000
_cell.length_c   1.000
_cell.angle_alpha   90.00
_cell.angle_beta   90.00
_cell.angle_gamma   90.00
#
_symmetry.space_group_name_H-M   'P 1'
#
loop_
_entity.id
_entity.type
_entity.pdbx_description
1 polymer ?
#
loop_
_entity_poly.entity_id
_entity_poly.type
_entity_poly.pdbx_seq_one_letter_code
_entity_poly.pdbx_strand_id
1 'polypeptide(L)' 'MVERLAEARSELFNLRFQHVTGQLDNHARLSQVRREVARLATLLREREIAAAEALAAAQDQERNARG' A
#
# COMPACT_ATOMS: atom_id res chain seq x y z
N MET A 1 4.95 6.41 -4.06
CA MET A 1 3.84 5.53 -3.59
C MET A 1 4.04 5.10 -2.15
N VAL A 2 5.25 4.70 -1.75
CA VAL A 2 5.59 4.43 -0.34
C VAL A 2 5.33 5.65 0.55
N GLU A 3 5.82 6.83 0.15
CA GLU A 3 5.57 8.10 0.86
C GLU A 3 4.07 8.41 0.98
N ARG A 4 3.33 8.38 -0.13
CA ARG A 4 1.86 8.57 -0.14
C ARG A 4 1.12 7.59 0.77
N LEU A 5 1.57 6.33 0.85
CA LEU A 5 0.99 5.35 1.78
C LEU A 5 1.28 5.73 3.23
N ALA A 6 2.50 6.21 3.53
CA ALA A 6 2.87 6.66 4.87
C ALA A 6 2.05 7.90 5.29
N GLU A 7 1.90 8.88 4.40
CA GLU A 7 1.05 10.06 4.59
C GLU A 7 -0.41 9.67 4.86
N ALA A 8 -1.00 8.81 4.01
CA ALA A 8 -2.38 8.36 4.17
C ALA A 8 -2.60 7.56 5.47
N ARG A 9 -1.59 6.79 5.92
CA ARG A 9 -1.64 6.09 7.21
C ARG A 9 -1.56 7.06 8.39
N SER A 10 -0.70 8.07 8.30
CA SER A 10 -0.61 9.12 9.33
C SER A 10 -1.91 9.91 9.42
N GLU A 11 -2.50 10.27 8.29
CA GLU A 11 -3.80 10.93 8.24
C GLU A 11 -4.90 10.04 8.84
N LEU A 12 -4.95 8.76 8.48
CA LEU A 12 -5.91 7.81 9.05
C LEU A 12 -5.78 7.69 10.57
N PHE A 13 -4.55 7.69 11.09
CA PHE A 13 -4.30 7.68 12.53
C PHE A 13 -4.88 8.92 13.21
N ASN A 14 -4.60 10.11 12.68
CA ASN A 14 -5.13 11.37 13.19
C ASN A 14 -6.67 11.41 13.15
N LEU A 15 -7.28 11.00 12.03
CA LEU A 15 -8.74 10.95 11.90
C LEU A 15 -9.39 9.95 12.85
N ARG A 16 -8.74 8.80 13.12
CA ARG A 16 -9.22 7.84 14.13
C ARG A 16 -9.15 8.42 15.54
N PHE A 17 -8.08 9.14 15.84
CA PHE A 17 -7.93 9.82 17.13
C PHE A 17 -9.05 10.86 17.31
N GLN A 18 -9.25 11.74 16.34
CA GLN A 18 -10.34 12.74 16.34
C GLN A 18 -11.73 12.08 16.45
N HIS A 19 -11.95 10.95 15.78
CA HIS A 19 -13.22 10.22 15.88
C HIS A 19 -13.46 9.69 17.29
N VAL A 20 -12.43 9.16 17.95
CA VAL A 20 -12.53 8.66 19.32
C VAL A 20 -12.73 9.79 20.33
N THR A 21 -12.10 10.95 20.13
CA THR A 21 -12.30 12.12 21.00
C THR A 21 -13.60 12.88 20.73
N GLY A 22 -14.37 12.48 19.70
CA GLY A 22 -15.62 13.15 19.31
C GLY A 22 -15.42 14.49 18.61
N GLN A 23 -14.21 14.78 18.14
CA GLN A 23 -13.83 16.05 17.50
C GLN A 23 -13.67 15.92 15.97
N LEU A 24 -14.23 14.86 15.38
CA LEU A 24 -14.12 14.64 13.94
C LEU A 24 -15.23 15.39 13.19
N ASP A 25 -14.87 16.47 12.50
CA ASP A 25 -15.82 17.27 11.72
C ASP A 25 -16.30 16.56 10.45
N ASN A 26 -15.41 15.83 9.76
CA ASN A 26 -15.72 15.18 8.47
C ASN A 26 -15.60 13.65 8.55
N HIS A 27 -16.70 12.98 8.82
CA HIS A 27 -16.77 11.51 8.86
C HIS A 27 -16.57 10.83 7.50
N ALA A 28 -16.92 11.51 6.39
CA ALA A 28 -16.72 10.97 5.05
C ALA A 28 -15.22 10.78 4.75
N ARG A 29 -14.38 11.72 5.20
CA ARG A 29 -12.92 11.68 5.03
C ARG A 29 -12.31 10.42 5.62
N LEU A 30 -12.74 9.99 6.80
CA LEU A 30 -12.27 8.75 7.43
C LEU A 30 -12.46 7.53 6.50
N SER A 31 -13.64 7.41 5.86
CA SER A 31 -13.92 6.31 4.93
C SER A 31 -13.14 6.40 3.61
N GLN A 32 -12.80 7.61 3.17
CA GLN A 32 -12.02 7.86 1.95
C GLN A 32 -10.55 7.49 2.17
N VAL A 33 -9.95 7.96 3.27
CA VAL A 33 -8.54 7.69 3.59
C VAL A 33 -8.32 6.19 3.86
N ARG A 34 -9.27 5.50 4.51
CA ARG A 34 -9.21 4.02 4.62
C ARG A 34 -9.13 3.34 3.26
N ARG A 35 -9.95 3.76 2.29
CA ARG A 35 -9.95 3.22 0.93
C ARG A 35 -8.68 3.59 0.16
N GLU A 36 -8.12 4.77 0.40
CA GLU A 36 -6.83 5.17 -0.18
C GLU A 36 -5.67 4.31 0.34
N VAL A 37 -5.58 4.09 1.66
CA VAL A 37 -4.58 3.21 2.26
C VAL A 37 -4.67 1.80 1.68
N ALA A 38 -5.88 1.24 1.57
CA ALA A 38 -6.08 -0.09 0.98
C ALA A 38 -5.59 -0.15 -0.47
N ARG A 39 -6.01 0.80 -1.32
CA ARG A 39 -5.59 0.84 -2.74
C ARG A 39 -4.08 0.97 -2.90
N LEU A 40 -3.45 1.87 -2.14
CA LEU A 40 -2.00 2.09 -2.21
C LEU A 40 -1.23 0.84 -1.74
N ALA A 41 -1.69 0.18 -0.69
CA ALA A 41 -1.07 -1.06 -0.20
C ALA A 41 -1.20 -2.19 -1.23
N THR A 42 -2.37 -2.36 -1.85
CA THR A 42 -2.57 -3.37 -2.90
C THR A 42 -1.65 -3.13 -4.10
N LEU A 43 -1.59 -1.90 -4.62
CA LEU A 43 -0.74 -1.58 -5.77
C LEU A 43 0.75 -1.78 -5.48
N LEU A 44 1.22 -1.45 -4.26
CA LEU A 44 2.59 -1.74 -3.86
C LEU A 44 2.84 -3.25 -3.83
N ARG A 45 1.90 -4.02 -3.28
CA ARG A 45 2.02 -5.48 -3.21
C ARG A 45 2.03 -6.12 -4.59
N GLU A 46 1.18 -5.67 -5.50
CA GLU A 46 1.17 -6.14 -6.90
C GLU A 46 2.53 -5.90 -7.57
N ARG A 47 3.14 -4.73 -7.36
CA ARG A 47 4.48 -4.41 -7.88
C ARG A 47 5.57 -5.30 -7.29
N GLU A 48 5.51 -5.58 -5.99
CA GLU A 48 6.44 -6.51 -5.34
C GLU A 48 6.31 -7.92 -5.90
N ILE A 49 5.09 -8.40 -6.11
CA ILE A 49 4.83 -9.73 -6.69
C ILE A 49 5.39 -9.80 -8.12
N ALA A 50 5.07 -8.82 -8.96
CA ALA A 50 5.56 -8.77 -10.33
C ALA A 50 7.09 -8.72 -10.41
N ALA A 51 7.75 -7.97 -9.50
CA ALA A 51 9.20 -7.93 -9.41
C ALA A 51 9.80 -9.29 -8.98
N ALA A 52 9.17 -9.99 -8.03
CA ALA A 52 9.61 -11.31 -7.59
C ALA A 52 9.44 -12.37 -8.69
N GLU A 53 8.33 -12.35 -9.43
CA GLU A 53 8.08 -13.24 -10.57
C GLU A 53 9.09 -12.99 -11.69
N ALA A 54 9.38 -11.73 -12.01
CA ALA A 54 10.39 -11.37 -13.01
C ALA A 54 11.79 -11.86 -12.61
N LEU A 55 12.15 -11.76 -11.33
CA LEU A 55 13.42 -12.27 -10.81
C LEU A 55 13.50 -13.80 -10.94
N ALA A 56 12.44 -14.52 -10.57
CA ALA A 56 12.38 -15.97 -10.69
C ALA A 56 12.51 -16.42 -12.16
N ALA A 57 11.79 -15.76 -13.08
CA ALA A 57 11.88 -16.06 -14.50
C ALA A 57 13.29 -15.83 -15.07
N ALA A 58 13.99 -14.78 -14.64
CA ALA A 58 15.37 -14.52 -15.04
C ALA A 58 16.34 -15.60 -14.55
N GLN A 59 16.16 -16.09 -13.32
CA GLN A 59 16.97 -17.18 -12.75
C GLN A 59 16.76 -18.50 -13.50
N ASP A 60 15.53 -18.81 -13.88
CA ASP A 60 15.22 -20.02 -14.65
C ASP A 60 15.84 -19.98 -16.06
N GLN A 61 15.80 -18.82 -16.71
CA GLN A 61 16.45 -18.61 -18.01
C GLN A 61 17.97 -18.81 -17.92
N GLU A 62 18.61 -18.24 -16.90
CA GLU A 62 20.05 -18.38 -16.70
C GLU A 62 20.45 -19.83 -16.38
N ARG A 63 19.66 -20.54 -15.58
CA ARG A 63 19.88 -21.96 -15.29
C ARG A 63 19.80 -22.82 -16.55
N ASN A 64 18.83 -22.57 -17.42
CA ASN A 64 18.66 -23.29 -18.68
C ASN A 64 19.77 -22.98 -19.69
N ALA A 65 20.30 -21.75 -19.71
CA ALA A 65 21.38 -21.35 -20.61
C ALA A 65 22.76 -21.93 -20.23
N ARG A 66 22.91 -22.42 -19.00
CA ARG A 66 24.17 -23.02 -18.47
C ARG A 66 24.21 -24.54 -18.55
N GLY A 67 23.10 -25.21 -18.88
CA GLY A 67 22.98 -26.66 -19.03
C GLY A 67 23.00 -27.09 -20.49
#